data_AF-A0A9D7RPC9-F1
#
_entry.id   AF-A0A9D7RPC9-F1
#
_cell.length_a   1.000
_cell.length_b   1.000
_cell.length_c   1.000
_cell.angle_alpha   90.00
_cell.angle_beta   90.00
_cell.angle_gamma   90.00
#
_symmetry.space_group_name_H-M   'P 1'
#
loop_
_entity.id
_entity.type
_entity.pdbx_description
1 polymer ?
#
loop_
_entity_poly.entity_id
_entity_poly.type
_entity_poly.pdbx_seq_one_letter_code
_entity_poly.pdbx_strand_id
1 'polypeptide(L)'
;MQELIKQYTELRTAYDLESAEYERARAEIMAKVQDELDAVSAEFTPRLTAASEKFTAIEAEIKTAVKSQGKTEKGDRWQFVYTKGRTSWDTKALDGYAAAHPEISQFKAEGEPSVSVRAVK
;
A
#
# COMPACT_ATOMS: atom_id res chain seq x y z
N MET A 1 -29.11 -6.96 13.74
CA MET A 1 -27.66 -6.96 14.04
C MET A 1 -27.10 -8.37 14.18
N GLN A 2 -27.49 -9.17 15.18
CA GLN A 2 -26.99 -10.56 15.33
C GLN A 2 -27.32 -11.45 14.13
N GLU A 3 -28.53 -11.34 13.58
CA GLU A 3 -28.92 -12.07 12.36
C GLU A 3 -28.06 -11.69 11.14
N LEU A 4 -27.72 -10.41 10.99
CA LEU A 4 -26.85 -9.93 9.91
C LEU A 4 -25.41 -10.44 10.06
N ILE A 5 -24.91 -10.56 11.30
CA ILE A 5 -23.59 -11.14 11.58
C ILE A 5 -23.58 -12.64 11.25
N LYS A 6 -24.68 -13.34 11.55
CA LYS A 6 -24.84 -14.76 11.21
C LYS A 6 -24.85 -14.96 9.69
N GLN A 7 -25.67 -14.19 8.97
CA GLN A 7 -25.71 -14.20 7.50
C GLN A 7 -24.35 -13.84 6.90
N TYR A 8 -23.65 -12.83 7.44
CA TYR A 8 -22.30 -12.47 7.03
C TYR A 8 -21.32 -13.63 7.21
N THR A 9 -21.39 -14.34 8.33
CA THR A 9 -20.53 -15.49 8.63
C THR A 9 -20.80 -16.65 7.68
N GLU A 10 -22.07 -16.98 7.41
CA GLU A 10 -22.46 -18.03 6.47
C GLU A 10 -21.98 -17.72 5.05
N LEU A 11 -22.23 -16.51 4.56
CA LEU A 11 -21.76 -16.07 3.24
C LEU A 11 -20.24 -16.05 3.14
N ARG A 12 -19.55 -15.59 4.19
CA ARG A 12 -18.09 -15.57 4.21
C ARG A 12 -17.51 -16.98 4.17
N THR A 13 -18.11 -17.91 4.91
CA THR A 13 -17.69 -19.32 4.92
C THR A 13 -17.89 -19.98 3.56
N ALA A 14 -19.04 -19.73 2.92
CA ALA A 14 -19.31 -20.24 1.57
C ALA A 14 -18.31 -19.68 0.54
N TYR A 15 -18.03 -18.38 0.59
CA TYR A 15 -17.02 -17.74 -0.25
C TYR A 15 -15.63 -18.34 -0.03
N ASP A 16 -15.22 -18.54 1.22
CA ASP A 16 -13.89 -19.07 1.53
C ASP A 16 -13.73 -20.51 1.00
N LEU A 17 -14.80 -21.33 1.03
CA LEU A 17 -14.81 -22.67 0.43
C LEU A 17 -14.66 -22.64 -1.09
N GLU A 18 -15.46 -21.81 -1.78
CA GLU A 18 -15.40 -21.67 -3.24
C GLU A 18 -14.04 -21.10 -3.68
N SER A 19 -13.49 -20.15 -2.92
CA SER A 19 -12.15 -19.61 -3.17
C SER A 19 -11.07 -20.67 -3.07
N ALA A 20 -11.20 -21.63 -2.16
CA ALA A 20 -10.25 -22.73 -2.01
C ALA A 20 -10.33 -23.71 -3.19
N GLU A 21 -11.52 -23.99 -3.71
CA GLU A 21 -11.69 -24.81 -4.93
C GLU A 21 -11.14 -24.10 -6.16
N TYR A 22 -11.42 -22.81 -6.30
CA TYR A 22 -10.85 -21.98 -7.36
C TYR A 22 -9.32 -21.98 -7.32
N GLU A 23 -8.69 -21.74 -6.16
CA GLU A 23 -7.23 -21.75 -6.06
C GLU A 23 -6.63 -23.14 -6.34
N ARG A 24 -7.32 -24.23 -5.99
CA ARG A 24 -6.90 -25.59 -6.38
C ARG A 24 -6.92 -25.78 -7.90
N ALA A 25 -8.04 -25.45 -8.54
CA ALA A 25 -8.18 -25.57 -9.99
C ALA A 25 -7.15 -24.67 -10.72
N ARG A 26 -6.95 -23.45 -10.21
CA ARG A 26 -5.92 -22.52 -10.71
C ARG A 26 -4.51 -23.10 -10.54
N ALA A 27 -4.19 -23.68 -9.39
CA ALA A 27 -2.88 -24.30 -9.15
C ALA A 27 -2.63 -25.50 -10.07
N GLU A 28 -3.63 -26.33 -10.34
CA GLU A 28 -3.52 -27.44 -11.29
C GLU A 28 -3.27 -26.96 -12.73
N ILE A 29 -3.97 -25.90 -13.15
CA ILE A 29 -3.73 -25.28 -14.45
C ILE A 29 -2.33 -24.68 -14.51
N MET A 30 -1.95 -23.94 -13.45
CA MET A 30 -0.64 -23.32 -13.35
C MET A 30 0.48 -24.36 -13.43
N ALA A 31 0.35 -25.50 -12.75
CA ALA A 31 1.33 -26.57 -12.79
C ALA A 31 1.62 -27.10 -14.21
N LYS A 32 0.65 -27.04 -15.12
CA LYS A 32 0.84 -27.47 -16.52
C LYS A 32 1.62 -26.47 -17.36
N VAL A 33 1.53 -25.18 -17.02
CA VAL A 33 2.18 -24.08 -17.76
C VAL A 33 3.37 -23.49 -17.01
N GLN A 34 3.66 -23.99 -15.81
CA GLN A 34 4.72 -23.48 -14.94
C GLN A 34 6.08 -23.59 -15.63
N ASP A 35 6.36 -24.71 -16.30
CA ASP A 35 7.62 -24.92 -17.02
C ASP A 35 7.80 -23.90 -18.17
N GLU A 36 6.74 -23.62 -18.92
CA GLU A 36 6.76 -22.61 -19.98
C GLU A 36 6.96 -21.20 -19.41
N LEU A 37 6.30 -20.89 -18.29
CA LEU A 37 6.45 -19.61 -17.61
C LEU A 37 7.84 -19.45 -16.99
N ASP A 38 8.41 -20.51 -16.44
CA ASP A 38 9.74 -20.53 -15.85
C ASP A 38 10.81 -20.35 -16.94
N ALA A 39 10.63 -20.96 -18.11
CA ALA A 39 11.52 -20.76 -19.25
C ALA A 39 11.51 -19.29 -19.73
N VAL A 40 10.33 -18.70 -19.88
CA VAL A 40 10.19 -17.26 -20.21
C VAL A 40 10.81 -16.39 -19.10
N SER A 41 10.52 -16.71 -17.85
CA SER A 41 11.06 -15.96 -16.71
C SER A 41 12.59 -16.04 -16.68
N ALA A 42 13.20 -17.19 -16.98
CA ALA A 42 14.65 -17.35 -17.02
C ALA A 42 15.30 -16.52 -18.13
N GLU A 43 14.65 -16.36 -19.29
CA GLU A 43 15.16 -15.54 -20.39
C GLU A 43 15.03 -14.03 -20.08
N PHE A 44 13.86 -13.61 -19.60
CA PHE A 44 13.52 -12.19 -19.51
C PHE A 44 13.93 -11.56 -18.17
N THR A 45 13.90 -12.30 -17.06
CA THR A 45 14.23 -11.75 -15.72
C THR A 45 15.61 -11.10 -15.69
N PRO A 46 16.70 -11.71 -16.19
CA PRO A 46 18.02 -11.07 -16.16
C PRO A 46 18.05 -9.76 -16.98
N ARG A 47 17.36 -9.73 -18.12
CA ARG A 47 17.29 -8.54 -19.00
C ARG A 47 16.48 -7.41 -18.35
N LEU A 48 15.36 -7.75 -17.72
CA LEU A 48 14.51 -6.80 -17.01
C LEU A 48 15.17 -6.30 -15.73
N THR A 49 15.83 -7.17 -14.97
CA THR A 49 16.60 -6.78 -13.78
C THR A 49 17.73 -5.84 -14.15
N ALA A 50 18.54 -6.16 -15.17
CA ALA A 50 19.61 -5.28 -15.61
C ALA A 50 19.10 -3.92 -16.14
N ALA A 51 17.93 -3.88 -16.79
CA ALA A 51 17.30 -2.62 -17.20
C ALA A 51 16.77 -1.83 -15.99
N SER A 52 16.15 -2.54 -15.04
CA SER A 52 15.60 -1.99 -13.80
C SER A 52 16.65 -1.35 -12.92
N GLU A 53 17.77 -2.05 -12.70
CA GLU A 53 18.90 -1.54 -11.92
C GLU A 53 19.45 -0.23 -12.50
N LYS A 54 19.59 -0.16 -13.83
CA LYS A 54 20.08 1.04 -14.51
C LYS A 54 19.16 2.25 -14.30
N PHE A 55 17.86 2.10 -14.55
CA PHE A 55 16.96 3.25 -14.36
C PHE A 55 16.75 3.57 -12.88
N THR A 56 16.76 2.57 -11.99
CA THR A 56 16.62 2.79 -10.54
C THR A 56 17.80 3.59 -9.97
N ALA A 57 19.02 3.31 -10.45
CA ALA A 57 20.21 4.09 -10.08
C ALA A 57 20.06 5.56 -10.50
N ILE A 58 19.70 5.80 -11.76
CA ILE A 58 19.47 7.15 -12.29
C ILE A 58 18.31 7.83 -11.55
N GLU A 59 17.24 7.11 -11.24
CA GLU A 59 16.09 7.63 -10.49
C GLU A 59 16.49 8.06 -9.08
N ALA A 60 17.38 7.31 -8.41
CA ALA A 60 17.91 7.67 -7.11
C ALA A 60 18.76 8.95 -7.16
N GLU A 61 19.58 9.11 -8.19
CA GLU A 61 20.35 10.33 -8.45
C GLU A 61 19.44 11.53 -8.70
N ILE A 62 18.44 11.39 -9.57
CA ILE A 62 17.46 12.45 -9.86
C ILE A 62 16.69 12.82 -8.60
N LYS A 63 16.20 11.85 -7.82
CA LYS A 63 15.52 12.12 -6.54
C LYS A 63 16.40 12.88 -5.56
N THR A 64 17.69 12.58 -5.51
CA THR A 64 18.66 13.27 -4.65
C THR A 64 18.87 14.72 -5.12
N ALA A 65 19.03 14.92 -6.42
CA ALA A 65 19.12 16.25 -7.03
C ALA A 65 17.86 17.08 -6.78
N VAL A 66 16.67 16.53 -7.05
CA VAL A 66 15.35 17.17 -6.84
C VAL A 66 15.15 17.56 -5.37
N LYS A 67 15.52 16.68 -4.43
CA LYS A 67 15.49 17.00 -2.99
C LYS A 67 16.44 18.14 -2.63
N SER A 68 17.65 18.16 -3.19
CA SER A 68 18.65 19.21 -2.93
C SER A 68 18.23 20.58 -3.50
N GLN A 69 17.56 20.59 -4.66
CA GLN A 69 17.08 21.80 -5.31
C GLN A 69 15.78 22.32 -4.70
N GLY A 70 15.00 21.44 -4.05
CA GLY A 70 13.75 21.79 -3.38
C GLY A 70 12.63 22.21 -4.34
N LYS A 71 12.70 21.78 -5.61
CA LYS A 71 11.75 22.11 -6.67
C LYS A 71 11.40 20.85 -7.46
N THR A 72 10.20 20.83 -8.01
CA THR A 72 9.72 19.75 -8.89
C THR A 72 10.37 19.89 -10.26
N GLU A 73 10.97 18.81 -10.75
CA GLU A 73 11.56 18.75 -12.09
C GLU A 73 10.67 17.95 -13.04
N LYS A 74 10.54 18.41 -14.29
CA LYS A 74 9.71 17.79 -15.32
C LYS A 74 10.56 17.43 -16.53
N GLY A 75 10.43 16.20 -17.01
CA GLY A 75 10.92 15.77 -18.32
C GLY A 75 9.76 15.53 -19.29
N ASP A 76 10.08 14.95 -20.44
CA ASP A 76 9.12 14.79 -21.54
C ASP A 76 7.93 13.88 -21.18
N ARG A 77 8.20 12.73 -20.55
CA ARG A 77 7.19 11.76 -20.13
C ARG A 77 7.00 11.68 -18.61
N TRP A 78 8.00 12.05 -17.83
CA TRP A 78 8.04 11.83 -16.37
C TRP A 78 8.26 13.11 -15.60
N GLN A 79 7.68 13.21 -14.40
CA GLN A 79 7.89 14.33 -13.48
C GLN A 79 8.32 13.83 -12.10
N PHE A 80 9.30 14.51 -11.50
CA PHE A 80 9.82 14.24 -10.17
C PHE A 80 9.35 15.33 -9.22
N VAL A 81 8.26 15.04 -8.52
CA VAL A 81 7.58 16.02 -7.66
C VAL A 81 8.31 16.14 -6.32
N TYR A 82 8.77 17.36 -6.01
CA TYR A 82 9.27 17.69 -4.69
C TYR A 82 8.10 18.08 -3.79
N THR A 83 7.92 17.33 -2.71
CA THR A 83 7.03 17.69 -1.61
C THR A 83 7.88 18.01 -0.40
N LYS A 84 7.73 19.22 0.13
CA LYS A 84 8.39 19.62 1.38
C LYS A 84 7.99 18.64 2.49
N GLY A 85 8.97 18.19 3.28
CA GLY A 85 8.73 17.28 4.40
C GLY A 85 7.57 17.77 5.28
N ARG A 86 6.66 16.87 5.61
CA ARG A 86 5.48 17.20 6.41
C ARG A 86 5.91 17.52 7.83
N THR A 87 5.43 18.64 8.36
CA THR A 87 5.46 18.89 9.80
C THR A 87 4.44 17.97 10.46
N SER A 88 4.92 16.96 11.19
CA SER A 88 4.09 16.14 12.08
C SER A 88 4.16 16.72 13.49
N TRP A 89 3.00 16.86 14.12
CA TRP A 89 2.90 17.25 15.52
C TRP A 89 2.73 16.00 16.37
N ASP A 90 3.32 15.99 17.57
CA ASP A 90 3.06 14.96 18.56
C ASP A 90 1.70 15.24 19.22
N THR A 91 0.69 14.48 18.84
CA THR A 91 -0.68 14.61 19.34
C THR A 91 -0.76 14.43 20.86
N LYS A 92 0.08 13.57 21.46
CA LYS A 92 0.06 13.33 22.90
C LYS A 92 0.59 14.54 23.67
N ALA A 93 1.66 15.16 23.18
CA ALA A 93 2.20 16.38 23.77
C ALA A 93 1.21 17.55 23.64
N LEU A 94 0.54 17.68 22.49
CA LEU A 94 -0.47 18.71 22.26
C LEU A 94 -1.72 18.51 23.12
N ASP A 95 -2.20 17.27 23.29
CA ASP A 95 -3.32 16.96 24.18
C ASP A 95 -2.96 17.30 25.65
N GLY A 96 -1.72 17.09 26.08
CA GLY A 96 -1.25 17.53 27.40
C GLY A 96 -1.18 19.04 27.57
N TYR A 97 -0.76 19.76 26.52
CA TYR A 97 -0.72 21.23 26.51
C TYR A 97 -2.12 21.87 26.52
N ALA A 98 -3.10 21.21 25.88
CA ALA A 98 -4.49 21.64 25.86
C ALA A 98 -5.14 21.70 27.26
N ALA A 99 -4.58 21.01 28.27
CA ALA A 99 -5.05 21.11 29.65
C ALA A 99 -4.78 22.48 30.28
N ALA A 100 -3.67 23.13 29.92
CA ALA A 100 -3.35 24.49 30.36
C ALA A 100 -3.88 25.57 29.40
N HIS A 101 -4.09 25.23 28.13
CA HIS A 101 -4.57 26.13 27.08
C HIS A 101 -5.74 25.49 26.29
N PRO A 102 -6.99 25.61 26.79
CA PRO A 102 -8.16 24.99 26.17
C PRO A 102 -8.48 25.49 24.75
N GLU A 103 -7.98 26.66 24.38
CA GLU A 103 -8.13 27.27 23.05
C GLU A 103 -7.62 26.43 21.88
N ILE A 104 -6.75 25.43 22.13
CA ILE A 104 -6.24 24.55 21.07
C ILE A 104 -7.24 23.44 20.72
N SER A 105 -8.10 23.05 21.66
CA SER A 105 -9.08 21.98 21.47
C SER A 105 -10.09 22.28 20.37
N GLN A 106 -10.39 23.55 20.10
CA GLN A 106 -11.30 23.96 19.02
C GLN A 106 -10.76 23.64 17.60
N PHE A 107 -9.46 23.40 17.46
CA PHE A 107 -8.81 23.05 16.19
C PHE A 107 -8.64 21.54 15.98
N LYS A 108 -9.06 20.72 16.95
CA LYS A 108 -9.03 19.26 16.84
C LYS A 108 -10.20 18.80 15.96
N ALA A 109 -9.89 18.21 14.81
CA ALA A 109 -10.88 17.56 13.95
C ALA A 109 -10.89 16.06 14.24
N GLU A 110 -12.04 15.53 14.65
CA GLU A 110 -12.25 14.09 14.78
C GLU A 110 -12.91 13.57 13.51
N GLY A 111 -12.30 12.56 12.88
CA GLY A 111 -12.84 11.92 11.69
C GLY A 111 -13.99 10.97 12.04
N GLU A 112 -14.73 10.53 11.02
CA GLU A 112 -15.81 9.56 11.22
C GLU A 112 -15.27 8.25 11.80
N PRO A 113 -15.99 7.64 12.76
CA PRO A 113 -15.59 6.36 13.32
C PRO A 113 -15.60 5.29 12.22
N SER A 114 -14.51 4.52 12.13
CA SER A 114 -14.41 3.39 11.20
C SER A 114 -14.52 2.07 11.97
N VAL A 115 -15.21 1.08 11.37
CA VAL A 115 -15.32 -0.28 11.90
C VAL A 115 -14.51 -1.22 11.03
N SER A 116 -13.54 -1.93 11.62
CA SER A 116 -12.82 -3.01 10.95
C SER A 116 -13.37 -4.36 11.37
N VAL A 117 -13.68 -5.26 10.43
CA VAL A 117 -14.07 -6.64 10.72
C VAL A 117 -12.81 -7.46 11.03
N ARG A 118 -12.80 -8.21 12.14
CA ARG A 118 -11.70 -9.10 12.54
C ARG A 118 -12.27 -10.43 13.02
N ALA A 119 -11.58 -11.53 12.76
CA ALA A 119 -11.91 -12.82 13.34
C ALA A 119 -11.72 -12.77 14.86
N VAL A 120 -12.69 -13.31 15.60
CA VAL A 120 -12.57 -13.56 17.05
C VAL A 120 -11.73 -14.82 17.22
N LYS A 121 -10.77 -14.80 18.15
CA LYS A 121 -9.94 -15.96 18.49
C LYS A 121 -10.73 -17.00 19.26
#